data_AF-A0A1I7TSC9-F1
#
_entry.id   AF-A0A1I7TSC9-F1
#
_cell.length_a   1.000
_cell.length_b   1.000
_cell.length_c   1.000
_cell.angle_alpha   90.00
_cell.angle_beta   90.00
_cell.angle_gamma   90.00
#
_symmetry.space_group_name_H-M   'P 1'
#
loop_
_entity.id
_entity.type
_entity.pdbx_description
1 polymer ?
#
loop_
_entity_poly.entity_id
_entity_poly.type
_entity_poly.pdbx_seq_one_letter_code
_entity_poly.pdbx_strand_id
1 'polypeptide(L)'
;MQKTMIAVLLLVIIAVSDIVNAAPQAPTSCAIDERAQIPCVCCKKDCWYSIAAAATHELGHMPGEAGEREAMATLKLIRACMISECSGICSASPF
;
A
#
# COMPACT_ATOMS: atom_id res chain seq x y z
N MET A 1 18.39 42.58 -9.14
CA MET A 1 17.78 41.47 -9.90
C MET A 1 18.45 40.12 -9.65
N GLN A 2 19.78 40.02 -9.59
CA GLN A 2 20.48 38.74 -9.33
C GLN A 2 20.21 38.15 -7.93
N LYS A 3 20.22 38.98 -6.87
CA LYS A 3 19.94 38.53 -5.48
C LYS A 3 18.52 37.99 -5.28
N THR A 4 17.53 38.57 -5.97
CA THR A 4 16.13 38.13 -5.93
C THR A 4 15.93 36.82 -6.67
N MET A 5 16.63 36.57 -7.78
CA MET A 5 16.55 35.28 -8.49
C MET A 5 17.16 34.13 -7.69
N ILE A 6 18.27 34.36 -6.99
CA ILE A 6 18.90 33.33 -6.14
C ILE A 6 17.99 32.94 -4.99
N ALA A 7 17.32 33.91 -4.35
CA ALA A 7 16.36 33.65 -3.27
C ALA A 7 15.16 32.83 -3.75
N VAL A 8 14.62 33.15 -4.94
CA VAL A 8 13.51 32.39 -5.54
C VAL A 8 13.94 30.96 -5.88
N LEU A 9 15.14 30.78 -6.44
CA LEU A 9 15.66 29.45 -6.76
C LEU A 9 15.84 28.59 -5.50
N LEU A 10 16.35 29.16 -4.40
CA LEU A 10 16.51 28.45 -3.13
C LEU A 10 15.17 28.02 -2.53
N LEU A 11 14.15 28.89 -2.58
CA LEU A 11 12.80 28.55 -2.11
C LEU A 11 12.18 27.40 -2.91
N VAL A 12 12.38 27.37 -4.23
CA VAL A 12 11.92 26.28 -5.09
C VAL A 12 12.64 24.98 -4.75
N ILE A 13 13.95 25.00 -4.54
CA ILE A 13 14.72 23.78 -4.18
C ILE A 13 14.25 23.19 -2.85
N ILE A 14 14.00 24.03 -1.84
CA ILE A 14 13.50 23.57 -0.53
C ILE A 14 12.12 22.94 -0.68
N ALA A 15 11.19 23.60 -1.38
CA ALA A 15 9.83 23.10 -1.57
C ALA A 15 9.76 21.78 -2.36
N VAL A 16 10.68 21.54 -3.31
CA VAL A 16 10.72 20.29 -4.07
C VAL A 16 11.31 19.14 -3.23
N SER A 17 12.21 19.44 -2.29
CA SER A 17 12.86 18.43 -1.44
C SER A 17 11.86 17.72 -0.51
N ASP A 18 10.84 18.45 -0.03
CA ASP A 18 9.78 17.88 0.82
C ASP A 18 8.88 16.87 0.07
N ILE A 19 8.71 17.03 -1.25
CA ILE A 19 7.87 16.15 -2.09
C ILE A 19 8.54 14.78 -2.30
N VAL A 20 9.87 14.76 -2.42
CA VAL A 20 10.63 13.53 -2.69
C VAL A 20 10.91 12.70 -1.44
N ASN A 21 10.86 13.32 -0.25
CA ASN A 21 11.18 12.67 1.03
C ASN A 21 9.96 12.07 1.74
N ALA A 22 8.80 12.02 1.08
CA ALA A 22 7.70 11.19 1.53
C ALA A 22 8.11 9.72 1.36
N ALA A 23 8.66 9.12 2.42
CA ALA A 23 8.80 7.67 2.51
C ALA A 23 7.43 7.05 2.15
N PRO A 24 7.38 5.99 1.31
CA PRO A 24 6.14 5.32 1.00
C PRO A 24 5.46 4.98 2.33
N GLN A 25 4.35 5.65 2.63
CA GLN A 25 3.58 5.32 3.81
C GLN A 25 3.22 3.86 3.66
N ALA A 26 3.63 3.04 4.65
CA ALA A 26 3.32 1.62 4.65
C ALA A 26 1.81 1.51 4.40
N PRO A 27 1.39 0.93 3.28
CA PRO A 27 0.03 1.12 2.82
C PRO A 27 -0.91 0.44 3.83
N THR A 28 -1.79 1.23 4.44
CA THR A 28 -2.58 0.83 5.61
C THR A 28 -3.93 0.25 5.21
N SER A 29 -4.53 -0.58 6.07
CA SER A 29 -5.94 -0.98 5.99
C SER A 29 -6.86 0.24 5.77
N CYS A 30 -8.09 0.02 5.28
CA CYS A 30 -9.03 1.14 5.13
C CYS A 30 -9.31 1.84 6.46
N ALA A 31 -9.57 3.15 6.40
CA ALA A 31 -10.15 3.86 7.53
C ALA A 31 -11.56 3.32 7.85
N ILE A 32 -12.04 3.55 9.07
CA ILE A 32 -13.35 3.05 9.52
C ILE A 32 -14.48 3.59 8.61
N ASP A 33 -14.46 4.88 8.31
CA ASP A 33 -15.48 5.52 7.47
C ASP A 33 -15.43 5.04 6.01
N GLU A 34 -14.24 4.73 5.51
CA GLU A 34 -14.03 4.18 4.17
C GLU A 34 -14.56 2.74 4.09
N ARG A 35 -14.37 1.93 5.14
CA ARG A 35 -14.89 0.57 5.23
C ARG A 35 -16.40 0.49 5.16
N ALA A 36 -17.11 1.50 5.68
CA ALA A 36 -18.57 1.57 5.58
C ALA A 36 -19.05 1.85 4.14
N GLN A 37 -18.24 2.54 3.34
CA GLN A 37 -18.60 2.97 1.98
C GLN A 37 -18.19 1.96 0.91
N ILE A 38 -17.00 1.36 1.03
CA ILE A 38 -16.42 0.43 0.04
C ILE A 38 -15.94 -0.87 0.71
N PRO A 39 -16.85 -1.62 1.37
CA PRO A 39 -16.48 -2.72 2.26
C PRO A 39 -15.73 -3.85 1.54
N CYS A 40 -16.05 -4.13 0.27
CA CYS A 40 -15.37 -5.16 -0.50
C CYS A 40 -13.92 -4.80 -0.80
N VAL A 41 -13.68 -3.58 -1.29
CA VAL A 41 -12.32 -3.07 -1.55
C VAL A 41 -11.50 -3.11 -0.27
N CYS A 42 -12.10 -2.70 0.85
CA CYS A 42 -11.43 -2.70 2.13
C CYS A 42 -11.08 -4.09 2.65
N CYS A 43 -11.99 -5.07 2.52
CA CYS A 43 -11.67 -6.45 2.88
C CYS A 43 -10.49 -7.01 2.06
N LYS A 44 -10.51 -6.79 0.74
CA LYS A 44 -9.41 -7.22 -0.14
C LYS A 44 -8.09 -6.57 0.25
N LYS A 45 -8.12 -5.28 0.56
CA LYS A 45 -6.97 -4.51 1.00
C LYS A 45 -6.38 -5.05 2.31
N ASP A 46 -7.23 -5.42 3.27
CA ASP A 46 -6.79 -6.04 4.52
C ASP A 46 -6.13 -7.41 4.30
N CYS A 47 -6.74 -8.27 3.48
CA CYS A 47 -6.16 -9.57 3.11
C CYS A 47 -4.77 -9.40 2.50
N TRP A 48 -4.61 -8.42 1.60
CA TRP A 48 -3.32 -8.13 0.99
C TRP A 48 -2.28 -7.72 2.03
N TYR A 49 -2.57 -6.72 2.88
CA TYR A 49 -1.59 -6.21 3.84
C TYR A 49 -1.27 -7.19 4.94
N SER A 50 -2.26 -7.86 5.52
CA SER A 50 -2.01 -8.79 6.62
C SER A 50 -1.07 -9.91 6.18
N ILE A 51 -1.27 -10.47 4.98
CA ILE A 51 -0.45 -11.57 4.47
C ILE A 51 0.89 -11.06 3.96
N ALA A 52 0.95 -9.91 3.28
CA ALA A 52 2.22 -9.34 2.84
C ALA A 52 3.11 -8.94 4.04
N ALA A 53 2.54 -8.37 5.10
CA ALA A 53 3.26 -8.03 6.33
C ALA A 53 3.76 -9.27 7.08
N ALA A 54 2.90 -10.30 7.22
CA ALA A 54 3.31 -11.57 7.80
C ALA A 54 4.43 -12.23 6.98
N ALA A 55 4.29 -12.30 5.65
CA ALA A 55 5.32 -12.85 4.78
C ALA A 55 6.62 -12.06 4.87
N THR A 56 6.55 -10.72 4.93
CA THR A 56 7.74 -9.87 5.12
C THR A 56 8.44 -10.17 6.45
N HIS A 57 7.66 -10.37 7.52
CA HIS A 57 8.19 -10.73 8.83
C HIS A 57 8.89 -12.09 8.81
N GLU A 58 8.27 -13.11 8.21
CA GLU A 58 8.81 -14.47 8.17
C GLU A 58 10.02 -14.61 7.22
N LEU A 59 10.02 -13.89 6.10
CA LEU A 59 11.10 -13.95 5.10
C LEU A 59 12.29 -13.04 5.47
N GLY A 60 12.05 -12.00 6.27
CA GLY A 60 13.04 -10.97 6.58
C GLY A 60 13.28 -9.97 5.44
N HIS A 61 12.48 -10.04 4.36
CA HIS A 61 12.51 -9.13 3.22
C HIS A 61 11.14 -9.09 2.53
N MET A 62 10.96 -8.18 1.56
CA MET A 62 9.69 -8.09 0.85
C MET A 62 9.46 -9.34 -0.03
N PRO A 63 8.26 -9.93 -0.03
CA PRO A 63 7.94 -11.06 -0.89
C PRO A 63 8.17 -10.74 -2.37
N GLY A 64 8.95 -11.57 -3.06
CA GLY A 64 9.33 -11.42 -4.46
C GLY A 64 10.77 -10.97 -4.67
N GLU A 65 11.46 -10.49 -3.64
CA GLU A 65 12.88 -10.15 -3.72
C GLU A 65 13.76 -11.40 -3.97
N ALA A 66 13.40 -12.55 -3.42
CA ALA A 66 14.11 -13.82 -3.68
C ALA A 66 13.64 -14.52 -4.97
N GLY A 67 12.68 -13.95 -5.70
CA GLY A 67 12.25 -14.39 -7.02
C GLY A 67 10.76 -14.70 -7.16
N GLU A 68 10.36 -15.03 -8.39
CA GLU A 68 8.95 -15.16 -8.80
C GLU A 68 8.19 -16.24 -8.01
N ARG A 69 8.85 -17.35 -7.67
CA ARG A 69 8.19 -18.46 -6.95
C ARG A 69 7.70 -18.02 -5.57
N GLU A 70 8.48 -17.21 -4.87
CA GLU A 70 8.13 -16.66 -3.56
C GLU A 70 6.98 -15.66 -3.67
N ALA A 71 7.07 -14.74 -4.64
CA ALA A 71 5.97 -13.82 -4.95
C ALA A 71 4.68 -14.59 -5.22
N MET A 72 4.73 -15.62 -6.06
CA MET A 72 3.57 -16.44 -6.40
C MET A 72 3.02 -17.24 -5.21
N ALA A 73 3.87 -17.71 -4.31
CA ALA A 73 3.42 -18.36 -3.08
C ALA A 73 2.63 -17.36 -2.21
N THR A 74 3.15 -16.15 -2.02
CA THR A 74 2.49 -15.09 -1.24
C THR A 74 1.18 -14.64 -1.89
N LEU A 75 1.17 -14.42 -3.21
CA LEU A 75 -0.02 -14.04 -3.97
C LEU A 75 -1.14 -15.09 -3.88
N LYS A 76 -0.79 -16.39 -3.85
CA LYS A 76 -1.76 -17.47 -3.65
C LYS A 76 -2.42 -17.39 -2.27
N LEU A 77 -1.65 -17.10 -1.22
CA LEU A 77 -2.18 -16.92 0.13
C LEU A 77 -3.10 -15.69 0.20
N ILE A 78 -2.68 -14.57 -0.38
CA ILE A 78 -3.50 -13.35 -0.46
C ILE A 78 -4.83 -13.64 -1.17
N ARG A 79 -4.77 -14.32 -2.31
CA ARG A 79 -5.97 -14.71 -3.06
C ARG A 79 -6.87 -15.65 -2.27
N ALA A 80 -6.30 -16.60 -1.54
CA ALA A 80 -7.06 -17.51 -0.69
C ALA A 80 -7.85 -16.74 0.38
N CYS A 81 -7.21 -15.79 1.06
CA CYS A 81 -7.89 -14.89 2.01
C CYS A 81 -9.03 -14.11 1.36
N MET A 82 -8.80 -13.50 0.19
CA MET A 82 -9.85 -12.74 -0.49
C MET A 82 -11.08 -13.60 -0.84
N ILE A 83 -10.87 -14.87 -1.19
CA ILE A 83 -11.96 -15.79 -1.50
C ILE A 83 -12.68 -16.24 -0.23
N SER A 84 -11.95 -16.57 0.84
CA SER A 84 -12.56 -17.05 2.09
C SER A 84 -13.27 -15.94 2.86
N GLU A 85 -12.61 -14.80 3.03
CA GLU A 85 -13.08 -13.73 3.91
C GLU A 85 -13.96 -12.70 3.18
N CYS A 86 -13.64 -12.40 1.92
CA CYS A 86 -14.28 -11.26 1.23
C CYS A 86 -15.39 -11.66 0.26
N SER A 87 -15.57 -12.95 -0.07
CA SER A 87 -16.54 -13.37 -1.08
C SER A 87 -17.99 -12.97 -0.75
N GLY A 88 -18.41 -13.14 0.51
CA GLY A 88 -19.73 -12.72 0.99
C GLY A 88 -19.92 -11.21 1.03
N ILE A 89 -18.88 -10.46 1.37
CA ILE A 89 -18.91 -8.99 1.39
C ILE A 89 -19.02 -8.46 -0.05
N CYS A 90 -18.22 -9.01 -0.95
CA CYS A 90 -18.14 -8.56 -2.34
C CYS A 90 -19.32 -8.98 -3.20
N SER A 91 -20.07 -10.01 -2.82
CA SER A 91 -21.33 -10.36 -3.48
C SER A 91 -22.47 -9.41 -3.07
N ALA A 92 -22.44 -8.89 -1.85
CA ALA A 92 -23.41 -7.92 -1.35
C ALA A 92 -23.10 -6.47 -1.76
N SER A 93 -21.82 -6.12 -1.88
CA SER A 93 -21.34 -4.82 -2.36
C SER A 93 -20.13 -5.03 -3.27
N PRO A 94 -20.31 -5.03 -4.60
CA PRO A 94 -19.19 -5.23 -5.53
C PRO A 94 -18.23 -4.03 -5.60
N PHE A 95 -18.66 -2.87 -5.07
CA PHE A 95 -17.89 -1.64 -4.94
C PHE A 95 -17.60 -1.37 -3.46
#